data_AF-A0A255QVT0-F1
#
_entry.id   AF-A0A255QVT0-F1
#
_cell.length_a   1.000
_cell.length_b   1.000
_cell.length_c   1.000
_cell.angle_alpha   90.00
_cell.angle_beta   90.00
_cell.angle_gamma   90.00
#
_symmetry.space_group_name_H-M   'P 1'
#
loop_
_entity.id
_entity.type
_entity.pdbx_description
1 polymer ?
#
loop_
_entity_poly.entity_id
_entity_poly.type
_entity_poly.pdbx_seq_one_letter_code
_entity_poly.pdbx_strand_id
1 'polypeptide(L)'
;MNARDVHKLVVDQIAERWDETNSHLINLRSAIVAPSQTKMILRLVRNGKIKDTTVEVWIVLRELPEGDGYIIFYDDARNQFGLASAGFPDDHSPVICGYYGDFWTTFKGM
;
A
#
# COMPACT_ATOMS: atom_id res chain seq x y z
N MET A 1 10.57 -12.32 2.45
CA MET A 1 11.05 -11.22 3.32
C MET A 1 10.35 -11.28 4.69
N ASN A 2 10.89 -10.64 5.75
CA ASN A 2 10.22 -10.54 7.06
C ASN A 2 9.83 -9.08 7.40
N ALA A 3 9.05 -8.88 8.48
CA ALA A 3 8.55 -7.56 8.86
C ALA A 3 9.67 -6.53 9.15
N ARG A 4 10.79 -6.97 9.74
CA ARG A 4 11.93 -6.10 10.05
C ARG A 4 12.63 -5.63 8.77
N ASP A 5 12.77 -6.51 7.79
CA ASP A 5 13.38 -6.19 6.50
C ASP A 5 12.51 -5.18 5.73
N VAL A 6 11.18 -5.36 5.74
CA VAL A 6 10.22 -4.42 5.12
C VAL A 6 10.28 -3.07 5.81
N HIS A 7 10.27 -3.07 7.15
CA HIS A 7 10.38 -1.83 7.91
C HIS A 7 11.67 -1.08 7.58
N LYS A 8 12.80 -1.79 7.49
CA LYS A 8 14.07 -1.20 7.09
C LYS A 8 13.99 -0.60 5.68
N LEU A 9 13.42 -1.32 4.72
CA LEU A 9 13.26 -0.83 3.34
C LEU A 9 12.47 0.49 3.30
N VAL A 10 11.38 0.57 4.06
CA VAL A 10 10.55 1.78 4.15
C VAL A 10 11.34 2.92 4.79
N VAL A 11 11.96 2.70 5.95
CA VAL A 11 12.78 3.71 6.65
C VAL A 11 13.90 4.24 5.77
N ASP A 12 14.61 3.35 5.05
CA ASP A 12 15.70 3.73 4.17
C ASP A 12 15.20 4.64 3.01
N GLN A 13 13.98 4.42 2.51
CA GLN A 13 13.38 5.27 1.48
C GLN A 13 12.79 6.59 2.01
N ILE A 14 12.32 6.62 3.26
CA ILE A 14 11.90 7.86 3.92
C ILE A 14 13.10 8.80 4.11
N ALA A 15 14.24 8.23 4.53
CA ALA A 15 15.45 8.97 4.89
C ALA A 15 15.13 10.06 5.95
N GLU A 16 15.35 11.33 5.65
CA GLU A 16 15.14 12.45 6.58
C GLU A 16 13.75 13.10 6.46
N ARG A 17 12.88 12.57 5.60
CA ARG A 17 11.61 13.22 5.19
C ARG A 17 10.41 12.84 6.06
N TRP A 18 10.63 12.56 7.33
CA TRP A 18 9.60 12.01 8.23
C TRP A 18 8.39 12.91 8.47
N ASP A 19 8.59 14.22 8.38
CA ASP A 19 7.55 15.21 8.72
C ASP A 19 6.79 15.72 7.49
N GLU A 20 6.99 15.06 6.34
CA GLU A 20 6.32 15.38 5.09
C GLU A 20 4.84 14.97 5.07
N THR A 21 4.11 15.69 4.24
CA THR A 21 2.67 15.52 4.03
C THR A 21 2.38 15.35 2.54
N ASN A 22 1.44 14.48 2.19
CA ASN A 22 1.01 14.29 0.80
C ASN A 22 -0.19 15.17 0.42
N SER A 23 -0.71 15.01 -0.81
CA SER A 23 -1.88 15.73 -1.32
C SER A 23 -3.15 15.53 -0.49
N HIS A 24 -3.25 14.39 0.19
CA HIS A 24 -4.37 14.05 1.05
C HIS A 24 -4.24 14.58 2.48
N LEU A 25 -3.24 15.44 2.74
CA LEU A 25 -2.95 16.00 4.06
C LEU A 25 -2.52 14.96 5.11
N ILE A 26 -2.00 13.82 4.66
CA ILE A 26 -1.51 12.74 5.53
C ILE A 26 -0.07 12.98 5.90
N ASN A 27 0.18 13.17 7.19
CA ASN A 27 1.53 13.24 7.73
C ASN A 27 2.16 11.84 7.80
N LEU A 28 3.34 11.70 7.21
CA LEU A 28 4.04 10.43 7.07
C LEU A 28 4.31 9.76 8.42
N ARG A 29 4.85 10.50 9.39
CA ARG A 29 5.21 9.97 10.71
C ARG A 29 4.01 9.36 11.45
N SER A 30 2.83 9.95 11.32
CA SER A 30 1.62 9.42 11.96
C SER A 30 0.97 8.26 11.21
N ALA A 31 1.23 8.11 9.90
CA ALA A 31 0.52 7.16 9.05
C ALA A 31 1.26 5.82 8.86
N ILE A 32 2.59 5.80 9.07
CA ILE A 32 3.39 4.57 9.03
C ILE A 32 2.91 3.60 10.10
N VAL A 33 2.74 2.34 9.71
CA VAL A 33 2.36 1.25 10.60
C VAL A 33 3.44 0.18 10.64
N ALA A 34 3.42 -0.65 11.69
CA ALA A 34 4.26 -1.84 11.73
C ALA A 34 3.92 -2.77 10.54
N PRO A 35 4.92 -3.26 9.78
CA PRO A 35 4.64 -4.11 8.64
C PRO A 35 3.88 -5.38 9.03
N SER A 36 2.77 -5.62 8.34
CA SER A 36 1.93 -6.81 8.55
C SER A 36 1.52 -7.40 7.21
N GLN A 37 1.53 -8.74 7.12
CA GLN A 37 1.12 -9.43 5.91
C GLN A 37 -0.40 -9.47 5.80
N THR A 38 -0.90 -9.28 4.59
CA THR A 38 -2.30 -9.48 4.25
C THR A 38 -2.44 -10.00 2.83
N LYS A 39 -3.65 -10.42 2.47
CA LYS A 39 -4.04 -10.66 1.10
C LYS A 39 -4.77 -9.43 0.54
N MET A 40 -4.45 -9.06 -0.68
CA MET A 40 -5.15 -8.03 -1.42
C MET A 40 -5.64 -8.56 -2.76
N ILE A 41 -6.74 -8.01 -3.26
CA ILE A 41 -7.32 -8.34 -4.56
C ILE A 41 -6.51 -7.60 -5.63
N LEU A 42 -5.89 -8.37 -6.52
CA LEU A 42 -5.39 -7.88 -7.79
C LEU A 42 -6.47 -8.09 -8.85
N ARG A 43 -7.18 -7.00 -9.15
CA ARG A 43 -8.28 -6.95 -10.12
C ARG A 43 -7.76 -6.58 -11.50
N LEU A 44 -8.01 -7.44 -12.47
CA LEU A 44 -7.68 -7.20 -13.88
C LEU A 44 -8.97 -7.02 -14.68
N VAL A 45 -9.08 -5.88 -15.38
CA VAL A 45 -10.18 -5.60 -16.30
C VAL A 45 -9.67 -5.73 -17.73
N ARG A 46 -10.18 -6.70 -18.49
CA ARG A 46 -9.82 -6.89 -19.90
C ARG A 46 -11.07 -7.13 -20.74
N ASN A 47 -11.27 -6.30 -21.76
CA ASN A 47 -12.42 -6.38 -22.68
C ASN A 47 -13.77 -6.40 -21.92
N GLY A 48 -13.92 -5.55 -20.90
CA GLY A 48 -15.12 -5.48 -20.07
C GLY A 48 -15.32 -6.65 -19.10
N LYS A 49 -14.41 -7.61 -19.02
CA LYS A 49 -14.44 -8.72 -18.07
C LYS A 49 -13.52 -8.44 -16.89
N ILE A 50 -14.03 -8.71 -15.69
CA ILE A 50 -13.28 -8.64 -14.44
C ILE A 50 -12.72 -10.03 -14.13
N LYS A 51 -11.44 -10.08 -13.78
CA LYS A 51 -10.80 -11.25 -13.18
C LYS A 51 -10.05 -10.83 -11.94
N ASP A 52 -10.45 -11.41 -10.82
CA ASP A 52 -9.79 -11.18 -9.54
C ASP A 52 -8.86 -12.33 -9.21
N THR A 53 -7.72 -11.96 -8.63
CA THR A 53 -6.76 -12.87 -8.00
C THR A 53 -6.36 -12.26 -6.66
N THR A 54 -5.82 -13.07 -5.75
CA THR A 54 -5.26 -12.55 -4.50
C THR A 54 -3.74 -12.63 -4.53
N VAL A 55 -3.11 -11.63 -3.94
CA VAL A 55 -1.65 -11.57 -3.75
C VAL A 55 -1.35 -11.29 -2.28
N GLU A 56 -0.28 -11.89 -1.78
CA GLU A 56 0.22 -11.66 -0.43
C GLU A 56 1.19 -10.47 -0.45
N VAL A 57 0.90 -9.47 0.38
CA VAL A 57 1.65 -8.20 0.43
C VAL A 57 1.85 -7.76 1.88
N TRP A 58 2.75 -6.82 2.08
CA TRP A 58 3.00 -6.17 3.37
C TRP A 58 2.33 -4.81 3.41
N ILE A 59 1.47 -4.55 4.40
CA ILE A 59 0.97 -3.20 4.66
C ILE A 59 2.06 -2.40 5.37
N VAL A 60 2.32 -1.18 4.95
CA VAL A 60 3.37 -0.32 5.54
C VAL A 60 2.89 1.08 5.94
N LEU A 61 1.78 1.56 5.35
CA LEU A 61 1.15 2.82 5.71
C LEU A 61 -0.37 2.69 5.56
N ARG A 62 -1.10 3.33 6.47
CA ARG A 62 -2.56 3.51 6.35
C ARG A 62 -2.87 4.99 6.40
N GLU A 63 -3.67 5.45 5.45
CA GLU A 63 -4.18 6.84 5.43
C GLU A 63 -5.03 7.13 6.66
N LEU A 64 -5.92 6.20 7.02
CA LEU A 64 -6.75 6.26 8.21
C LEU A 64 -6.42 5.10 9.14
N PRO A 65 -6.37 5.32 10.48
CA PRO A 65 -6.17 4.23 11.45
C PRO A 65 -7.25 3.14 11.34
N GLU A 66 -8.48 3.54 10.99
CA GLU A 66 -9.63 2.66 10.79
C GLU A 66 -10.27 2.93 9.41
N GLY A 67 -10.60 1.85 8.70
CA GLY A 67 -11.51 1.91 7.53
C GLY A 67 -10.95 2.52 6.24
N ASP A 68 -11.86 3.19 5.53
CA ASP A 68 -11.96 3.39 4.07
C ASP A 68 -10.88 4.22 3.37
N GLY A 69 -9.75 4.49 4.04
CA GLY A 69 -8.61 5.20 3.46
C GLY A 69 -7.75 4.30 2.55
N TYR A 70 -6.84 4.94 1.83
CA TYR A 70 -5.83 4.24 1.06
C TYR A 70 -4.80 3.53 1.95
N ILE A 71 -4.23 2.46 1.41
CA ILE A 71 -3.20 1.63 2.02
C ILE A 71 -1.99 1.60 1.09
N ILE A 72 -0.81 1.93 1.61
CA ILE A 72 0.44 1.63 0.91
C ILE A 72 0.89 0.23 1.31
N PHE A 73 1.13 -0.60 0.30
CA PHE A 73 1.64 -1.95 0.47
C PHE A 73 2.99 -2.13 -0.24
N TYR A 74 3.73 -3.16 0.18
CA TYR A 74 4.92 -3.68 -0.49
C TYR A 74 4.69 -5.13 -0.93
N ASP A 75 4.91 -5.41 -2.20
CA ASP A 75 4.83 -6.74 -2.80
C ASP A 75 6.24 -7.31 -2.96
N ASP A 76 6.59 -8.28 -2.10
CA ASP A 76 7.90 -8.94 -2.08
C ASP A 76 8.19 -9.70 -3.37
N ALA A 77 7.16 -10.30 -4.00
CA ALA A 77 7.33 -11.05 -5.23
C ALA A 77 7.67 -10.16 -6.43
N ARG A 78 7.20 -8.91 -6.42
CA ARG A 78 7.49 -7.91 -7.46
C ARG A 78 8.60 -6.93 -7.07
N ASN A 79 9.01 -6.91 -5.80
CA ASN A 79 9.86 -5.89 -5.22
C ASN A 79 9.37 -4.47 -5.52
N GLN A 80 8.07 -4.23 -5.31
CA GLN A 80 7.42 -2.95 -5.63
C GLN A 80 6.44 -2.51 -4.56
N PHE A 81 6.33 -1.20 -4.39
CA PHE A 81 5.27 -0.56 -3.62
C PHE A 81 4.06 -0.25 -4.49
N GLY A 82 2.89 -0.23 -3.84
CA GLY A 82 1.63 0.09 -4.50
C GLY A 82 0.60 0.65 -3.55
N LEU A 83 -0.50 1.10 -4.14
CA LEU A 83 -1.65 1.67 -3.44
C LEU A 83 -2.83 0.71 -3.54
N ALA A 84 -3.56 0.53 -2.44
CA ALA A 84 -4.81 -0.21 -2.40
C ALA A 84 -5.89 0.61 -1.69
N SER A 85 -7.16 0.34 -2.00
CA SER A 85 -8.31 0.91 -1.31
C SER A 85 -9.16 -0.21 -0.70
N ALA A 86 -10.19 0.16 0.08
CA ALA A 86 -11.15 -0.80 0.61
C ALA A 86 -11.87 -1.62 -0.48
N GLY A 87 -11.90 -1.14 -1.73
CA GLY A 87 -12.64 -1.76 -2.82
C GLY A 87 -14.13 -1.40 -2.81
N PHE A 88 -14.96 -2.25 -3.38
CA PHE A 88 -16.41 -2.14 -3.36
C PHE A 88 -17.00 -2.95 -2.18
N PRO A 89 -18.28 -2.72 -1.81
CA PRO A 89 -18.90 -3.41 -0.66
C PRO A 89 -18.86 -4.94 -0.69
N ASP A 90 -18.83 -5.55 -1.89
CA ASP A 90 -18.77 -7.00 -2.05
C ASP A 90 -17.31 -7.55 -2.05
N ASP A 91 -16.31 -6.68 -2.01
CA ASP A 91 -14.90 -7.08 -1.98
C ASP A 91 -14.50 -7.53 -0.55
N HIS A 92 -14.04 -8.78 -0.42
CA HIS A 92 -13.68 -9.36 0.88
C HIS A 92 -12.25 -9.01 1.35
N SER A 93 -11.52 -8.22 0.58
CA SER A 93 -10.15 -7.78 0.88
C SER A 93 -9.85 -6.49 0.13
N PRO A 94 -8.92 -5.64 0.62
CA PRO A 94 -8.53 -4.43 -0.08
C PRO A 94 -8.12 -4.70 -1.53
N VAL A 95 -8.46 -3.78 -2.43
CA VAL A 95 -8.21 -3.91 -3.87
C VAL A 95 -7.03 -3.04 -4.27
N ILE A 96 -6.07 -3.63 -4.97
CA ILE A 96 -4.91 -2.92 -5.50
C ILE A 96 -5.37 -1.92 -6.57
N CYS A 97 -5.08 -0.64 -6.34
CA CYS A 97 -5.29 0.44 -7.30
C CYS A 97 -4.16 0.49 -8.34
N GLY A 98 -2.92 0.18 -7.94
CA GLY A 98 -1.78 0.15 -8.84
C GLY A 98 -0.44 -0.02 -8.13
N TYR A 99 0.59 -0.35 -8.92
CA TYR A 99 1.99 -0.39 -8.48
C TYR A 99 2.69 0.89 -8.91
N TYR A 100 3.44 1.50 -8.00
CA TYR A 100 4.10 2.80 -8.19
C TYR A 100 5.64 2.69 -8.07
N GLY A 101 6.16 1.48 -7.85
CA GLY A 101 7.60 1.21 -7.80
C GLY A 101 8.15 1.35 -6.39
N ASP A 102 8.37 2.58 -5.93
CA ASP A 102 9.00 2.88 -4.64
C ASP A 102 8.02 3.51 -3.63
N PHE A 103 8.38 3.45 -2.35
CA PHE A 103 7.56 3.94 -1.24
C PHE A 103 7.28 5.44 -1.37
N TRP A 104 8.29 6.24 -1.72
CA TRP A 104 8.18 7.69 -1.76
C TRP A 104 7.24 8.15 -2.88
N THR A 105 7.41 7.59 -4.08
CA THR A 105 6.53 7.82 -5.23
C THR A 105 5.10 7.38 -4.90
N THR A 106 4.92 6.26 -4.19
CA THR A 106 3.59 5.82 -3.75
C THR A 106 2.96 6.79 -2.75
N PHE A 107 3.72 7.27 -1.77
CA PHE A 107 3.25 8.22 -0.75
C PHE A 107 2.86 9.58 -1.36
N LYS A 108 3.64 10.08 -2.32
CA LYS A 108 3.32 11.34 -3.01
C LYS A 108 2.26 11.19 -4.10
N GLY A 109 2.05 9.97 -4.61
CA GLY A 109 1.03 9.64 -5.61
C GLY A 109 -0.36 9.34 -5.02
N MET A 110 -0.44 9.19 -3.70
CA MET A 110 -1.67 9.25 -2.92
C MET A 110 -2.10 10.71 -2.79
#